data_AF-A0A1C0TYW7-F1
#
_entry.id   AF-A0A1C0TYW7-F1
#
_cell.length_a   1.000
_cell.length_b   1.000
_cell.length_c   1.000
_cell.angle_alpha   90.00
_cell.angle_beta   90.00
_cell.angle_gamma   90.00
#
_symmetry.space_group_name_H-M   'P 1'
#
loop_
_entity.id
_entity.type
_entity.pdbx_description
1 polymer ?
#
loop_
_entity_poly.entity_id
_entity_poly.type
_entity_poly.pdbx_seq_one_letter_code
_entity_poly.pdbx_strand_id
1 'polypeptide(L)'
;MILIQNEADQRADIDLESLLLQSVKFRVVFNGVEQRQVSGVIAQAVLRETDAHRTLYSLTVRPALWRMTLNQDSRIYHRQSVPAILNSLLKKHHVLADSQLNEFHYIREYVTQKRESDCDRLRL
;
A
#
# COMPACT_ATOMS: atom_id res chain seq x y z
N MET A 1 9.72 -9.67 2.55
CA MET A 1 9.92 -9.68 4.00
C MET A 1 11.18 -8.89 4.28
N ILE A 2 11.10 -7.83 5.08
CA ILE A 2 12.25 -7.00 5.47
C ILE A 2 12.52 -7.27 6.95
N LEU A 3 13.79 -7.48 7.30
CA LEU A 3 14.23 -7.65 8.69
C LEU A 3 14.83 -6.35 9.18
N ILE A 4 14.36 -5.86 10.33
CA ILE A 4 14.93 -4.71 11.03
C ILE A 4 15.55 -5.22 12.32
N GLN A 5 16.77 -4.77 12.60
CA GLN A 5 17.51 -5.11 13.82
C GLN A 5 17.74 -3.82 14.61
N ASN A 6 17.43 -3.85 15.91
CA ASN A 6 17.84 -2.83 16.86
C ASN A 6 18.82 -3.42 17.89
N GLU A 7 19.83 -2.65 18.25
CA GLU A 7 20.73 -2.96 19.38
C GLU A 7 20.00 -2.75 20.71
N ALA A 8 20.09 -3.70 21.63
CA ALA A 8 19.25 -3.77 22.83
C ALA A 8 19.48 -2.65 23.85
N ASP A 9 20.56 -1.86 23.73
CA ASP A 9 20.81 -0.73 24.63
C ASP A 9 19.81 0.42 24.37
N GLN A 10 19.27 0.49 23.14
CA GLN A 10 18.08 1.27 22.82
C GLN A 10 16.86 0.36 22.86
N ARG A 11 16.35 0.06 24.06
CA ARG A 11 14.98 -0.46 24.25
C ARG A 11 13.96 0.60 23.84
N ALA A 12 13.92 0.93 22.56
CA ALA A 12 12.72 1.46 21.95
C ALA A 12 11.76 0.27 21.88
N ASP A 13 10.86 0.19 22.85
CA ASP A 13 9.66 -0.63 22.73
C ASP A 13 8.88 -0.07 21.53
N ILE A 14 9.12 -0.65 20.36
CA ILE A 14 8.53 -0.17 19.12
C ILE A 14 7.07 -0.59 19.17
N ASP A 15 6.16 0.38 19.26
CA ASP A 15 4.74 0.12 19.14
C ASP A 15 4.43 -0.38 17.71
N LEU A 16 4.34 -1.70 17.58
CA LEU A 16 4.09 -2.40 16.32
C LEU A 16 2.72 -2.07 15.73
N GLU A 17 1.73 -1.73 16.58
CA GLU A 17 0.39 -1.39 16.11
C GLU A 17 0.41 -0.04 15.41
N SER A 18 1.12 0.95 15.97
CA SER A 18 1.28 2.27 15.36
C SER A 18 1.93 2.25 13.97
N LEU A 19 2.73 1.20 13.70
CA LEU A 19 3.41 1.01 12.43
C LEU A 19 2.50 0.48 11.33
N LEU A 20 1.37 -0.15 11.66
CA LEU A 20 0.49 -0.74 10.66
C LEU A 20 -0.08 0.34 9.73
N LEU A 21 -0.15 0.02 8.43
CA LEU A 21 -0.64 0.89 7.36
C LEU A 21 0.16 2.19 7.15
N GLN A 22 1.25 2.40 7.88
CA GLN A 22 2.15 3.54 7.67
C GLN A 22 2.91 3.42 6.36
N SER A 23 3.08 4.56 5.69
CA SER A 23 3.90 4.66 4.47
C SER A 23 5.38 4.60 4.82
N VAL A 24 6.12 3.75 4.11
CA VAL A 24 7.56 3.56 4.29
C VAL A 24 8.28 3.68 2.96
N LYS A 25 9.54 4.13 3.02
CA LYS A 25 10.43 4.25 1.88
C LYS A 25 11.77 3.63 2.23
N PHE A 26 12.19 2.66 1.43
CA PHE A 26 13.49 1.99 1.55
C PHE A 26 14.40 2.45 0.42
N ARG A 27 15.66 2.69 0.77
CA ARG A 27 16.71 3.00 -0.20
C ARG A 27 17.58 1.77 -0.37
N VAL A 28 17.72 1.31 -1.61
CA VAL A 28 18.65 0.22 -1.94
C VAL A 28 19.95 0.85 -2.37
N VAL A 29 21.00 0.63 -1.58
CA VAL A 29 22.35 1.17 -1.83
C VAL A 29 23.28 0.01 -2.15
N PHE A 30 24.08 0.16 -3.21
CA PHE A 30 25.12 -0.79 -3.60
C PHE A 30 26.42 -0.01 -3.83
N ASN A 31 27.51 -0.45 -3.20
CA ASN A 31 28.82 0.23 -3.24
C ASN A 31 28.75 1.74 -2.94
N GLY A 32 27.92 2.13 -1.96
CA GLY A 32 27.73 3.54 -1.59
C GLY A 32 26.89 4.38 -2.56
N VAL A 33 26.44 3.80 -3.68
CA VAL A 33 25.58 4.46 -4.67
C VAL A 33 24.14 3.97 -4.53
N GLU A 34 23.21 4.93 -4.43
CA GLU A 34 21.77 4.65 -4.41
C GLU A 34 21.32 4.11 -5.77
N GLN A 35 20.78 2.88 -5.76
CA GLN A 35 20.33 2.19 -6.97
C GLN A 35 18.85 2.44 -7.24
N ARG A 36 18.03 2.39 -6.19
CA ARG A 36 16.59 2.62 -6.29
C ARG A 36 15.96 2.93 -4.94
N GLN A 37 14.77 3.52 -5.00
CA GLN A 37 13.87 3.65 -3.86
C GLN A 37 12.68 2.70 -4.04
N VAL A 38 12.30 2.03 -2.95
CA VAL A 38 11.09 1.19 -2.88
C VAL A 38 10.17 1.81 -1.85
N SER A 39 8.99 2.24 -2.27
CA SER A 39 7.94 2.75 -1.39
C SER A 39 6.83 1.72 -1.19
N GLY A 40 6.17 1.78 -0.04
CA GLY A 40 5.04 0.92 0.26
C GLY A 40 4.39 1.26 1.58
N VAL A 41 3.49 0.39 2.02
CA VAL A 41 2.82 0.45 3.32
C VAL A 41 3.14 -0.81 4.12
N ILE A 42 3.27 -0.67 5.45
CA ILE A 42 3.46 -1.83 6.33
C ILE A 42 2.14 -2.58 6.44
N ALA A 43 2.11 -3.80 5.90
CA ALA A 43 0.97 -4.70 5.95
C ALA A 43 0.99 -5.60 7.19
N GLN A 44 2.18 -5.86 7.74
CA GLN A 44 2.37 -6.68 8.93
C GLN A 44 3.67 -6.31 9.62
N ALA A 45 3.66 -6.30 10.95
CA ALA A 45 4.83 -6.12 11.79
C ALA A 45 4.84 -7.21 12.87
N VAL A 46 5.96 -7.91 13.05
CA VAL A 46 6.09 -9.04 14.00
C VAL A 46 7.43 -8.95 14.71
N LEU A 47 7.40 -8.99 16.05
CA LEU A 47 8.59 -9.28 16.86
C LEU A 47 8.96 -10.76 16.71
N ARG A 48 10.16 -11.05 16.23
CA ARG A 48 10.64 -12.42 15.98
C ARG A 48 11.41 -12.99 17.15
N GLU A 49 12.43 -12.26 17.59
CA GLU A 49 13.37 -12.73 18.60
C GLU A 49 13.83 -11.54 19.42
N THR A 50 13.95 -11.74 20.72
CA THR A 50 14.56 -10.77 21.63
C THR A 50 15.66 -11.50 22.38
N ASP A 51 16.89 -11.09 22.11
CA ASP A 51 18.09 -11.55 22.80
C ASP A 51 18.57 -10.45 23.76
N ALA A 52 19.50 -10.77 24.65
CA ALA A 52 20.04 -9.82 25.63
C ALA A 52 20.65 -8.56 24.98
N HIS A 53 21.12 -8.68 23.74
CA HIS A 53 21.81 -7.61 23.01
C HIS A 53 21.09 -7.10 21.76
N ARG A 54 19.99 -7.74 21.33
CA ARG A 54 19.29 -7.34 20.09
C ARG A 54 17.83 -7.77 20.06
N THR A 55 17.02 -6.96 19.40
CA THR A 55 15.62 -7.28 19.11
C THR A 55 15.40 -7.31 17.61
N LEU A 56 14.87 -8.43 17.09
CA LEU A 56 14.64 -8.68 15.67
C LEU A 56 13.17 -8.48 15.33
N TYR A 57 12.90 -7.54 14.42
CA TYR A 57 11.57 -7.28 13.87
C TYR A 57 11.46 -7.73 12.42
N SER A 58 10.30 -8.25 12.05
CA SER A 58 9.96 -8.66 10.69
C SER A 58 8.80 -7.81 10.18
N LEU A 59 9.05 -7.04 9.12
CA LEU A 59 8.04 -6.23 8.45
C LEU A 59 7.69 -6.82 7.08
N THR A 60 6.39 -6.90 6.80
CA THR A 60 5.88 -7.16 5.44
C THR A 60 5.37 -5.86 4.87
N VAL A 61 6.03 -5.39 3.80
CA VAL A 61 5.68 -4.16 3.10
C VAL A 61 5.00 -4.52 1.78
N ARG A 62 3.89 -3.85 1.49
CA ARG A 62 3.10 -4.01 0.25
C ARG A 62 3.00 -2.67 -0.50
N PRO A 63 2.78 -2.66 -1.81
CA PRO A 63 2.49 -1.41 -2.53
C PRO A 63 1.28 -0.69 -1.94
N ALA A 64 1.23 0.64 -2.02
CA ALA A 64 0.11 1.42 -1.46
C ALA A 64 -1.27 1.00 -2.02
N LEU A 65 -1.30 0.51 -3.26
CA LEU A 65 -2.48 -0.04 -3.94
C LEU A 65 -3.11 -1.23 -3.19
N TRP A 66 -2.31 -1.99 -2.43
CA TRP A 66 -2.79 -3.14 -1.66
C TRP A 66 -3.85 -2.76 -0.63
N ARG A 67 -3.87 -1.53 -0.10
CA ARG A 67 -4.93 -1.07 0.83
C ARG A 67 -6.33 -1.21 0.23
N MET A 68 -6.44 -1.12 -1.10
CA MET A 68 -7.70 -1.27 -1.82
C MET A 68 -8.23 -2.70 -1.82
N THR A 69 -7.44 -3.70 -1.41
CA THR A 69 -7.91 -5.09 -1.24
C THR A 69 -8.50 -5.34 0.14
N LEU A 70 -8.36 -4.39 1.07
CA LEU A 70 -8.81 -4.53 2.47
C LEU A 70 -10.29 -4.15 2.66
N ASN A 71 -10.96 -3.74 1.58
CA ASN A 71 -12.36 -3.38 1.61
C ASN A 71 -13.19 -4.21 0.65
N GLN A 72 -14.50 -4.17 0.85
CA GLN A 72 -15.49 -4.76 -0.04
C GLN A 72 -16.70 -3.85 -0.04
N ASP A 73 -17.06 -3.33 -1.21
CA ASP A 73 -18.08 -2.30 -1.35
C ASP A 73 -19.14 -2.70 -2.39
N SER A 74 -20.33 -2.08 -2.30
CA SER A 74 -21.35 -2.11 -3.35
C SER A 74 -21.78 -0.70 -3.70
N ARG A 75 -21.54 -0.26 -4.93
CA ARG A 75 -21.78 1.13 -5.39
C ARG A 75 -22.29 1.16 -6.82
N ILE A 76 -23.08 2.20 -7.10
CA ILE A 76 -23.54 2.54 -8.45
C ILE A 76 -22.90 3.89 -8.83
N TYR A 77 -22.19 3.91 -9.94
CA TYR A 77 -21.65 5.11 -10.56
C TYR A 77 -22.56 5.52 -11.70
N HIS A 78 -23.12 6.72 -11.64
CA HIS A 78 -24.03 7.24 -12.66
C HIS A 78 -23.34 8.29 -13.52
N ARG A 79 -23.45 8.19 -14.85
CA ARG A 79 -22.90 9.14 -15.84
C ARG A 79 -21.40 9.43 -15.64
N GLN A 80 -20.61 8.38 -15.41
CA GLN A 80 -19.16 8.48 -15.25
C GLN A 80 -18.42 7.61 -16.28
N SER A 81 -17.25 8.08 -16.70
CA SER A 81 -16.32 7.28 -17.51
C SER A 81 -15.49 6.37 -16.60
N VAL A 82 -14.93 5.29 -17.17
CA VAL A 82 -14.05 4.36 -16.43
C VAL A 82 -12.86 5.09 -15.77
N PRO A 83 -12.13 6.00 -16.46
CA PRO A 83 -11.06 6.77 -15.84
C PRO A 83 -11.52 7.62 -14.64
N ALA A 84 -12.71 8.20 -14.71
CA ALA A 84 -13.26 9.01 -13.62
C ALA A 84 -13.55 8.15 -12.38
N ILE A 85 -14.10 6.94 -12.57
CA ILE A 85 -14.34 5.98 -11.50
C ILE A 85 -13.00 5.54 -10.88
N LEU A 86 -12.03 5.14 -11.71
CA LEU A 86 -10.69 4.72 -11.26
C LEU A 86 -10.01 5.82 -10.43
N ASN A 87 -10.03 7.07 -10.91
CA ASN A 87 -9.45 8.21 -10.21
C ASN A 87 -10.14 8.49 -8.86
N SER A 88 -11.45 8.32 -8.78
CA SER A 88 -12.19 8.46 -7.53
C SER A 88 -11.75 7.41 -6.50
N LEU A 89 -11.61 6.14 -6.94
CA LEU A 89 -11.13 5.05 -6.08
C LEU A 89 -9.69 5.29 -5.61
N LEU A 90 -8.79 5.69 -6.50
CA LEU A 90 -7.39 5.96 -6.16
C LEU A 90 -7.26 7.12 -5.14
N LYS A 91 -8.05 8.19 -5.33
CA LYS A 91 -8.11 9.32 -4.40
C LYS A 91 -8.63 8.92 -3.03
N LYS A 92 -9.70 8.12 -2.97
CA LYS A 92 -10.26 7.60 -1.71
C LYS A 92 -9.21 6.87 -0.87
N HIS A 93 -8.30 6.14 -1.51
CA HIS A 93 -7.25 5.37 -0.84
C HIS A 93 -5.91 6.09 -0.75
N HIS A 94 -5.84 7.39 -1.06
CA HIS A 94 -4.62 8.18 -1.07
C HIS A 94 -3.47 7.51 -1.84
N VAL A 95 -3.79 6.90 -2.99
CA VAL A 95 -2.82 6.28 -3.89
C VAL A 95 -2.45 7.31 -4.95
N LEU A 96 -1.17 7.70 -4.98
CA LEU A 96 -0.62 8.50 -6.06
C LEU A 96 -0.43 7.59 -7.27
N ALA A 97 -1.05 7.94 -8.39
CA ALA A 97 -0.92 7.22 -9.65
C ALA A 97 -0.92 8.21 -10.81
N ASP A 98 -0.02 8.00 -11.76
CA ASP A 98 -0.03 8.70 -13.03
C ASP A 98 -0.93 7.93 -14.00
N SER A 99 -2.06 8.52 -14.37
CA SER A 99 -3.00 7.92 -15.31
C SER A 99 -2.57 8.22 -16.75
N GLN A 100 -1.80 7.33 -17.36
CA GLN A 100 -1.51 7.36 -18.80
C GLN A 100 -2.51 6.45 -19.52
N LEU A 101 -3.69 6.99 -19.82
CA LEU A 101 -4.73 6.28 -20.56
C LEU A 101 -4.76 6.82 -21.98
N ASN A 102 -4.32 5.99 -22.93
CA ASN A 102 -4.12 6.41 -24.33
C ASN A 102 -5.41 6.36 -25.18
N GLU A 103 -6.48 5.75 -24.65
CA GLU A 103 -7.73 5.53 -25.37
C GLU A 103 -8.84 6.48 -24.89
N PHE A 104 -9.78 6.79 -25.79
CA PHE A 104 -10.99 7.53 -25.43
C PHE A 104 -11.95 6.63 -24.65
N HIS A 105 -12.48 7.13 -23.54
CA HIS A 105 -13.38 6.38 -22.67
C HIS A 105 -14.76 7.03 -22.64
N TYR A 106 -15.77 6.33 -23.15
CA TYR A 106 -17.15 6.78 -23.12
C TYR A 106 -17.69 6.94 -21.70
N ILE A 107 -18.56 7.95 -21.52
CA ILE A 107 -19.35 8.11 -20.31
C ILE A 107 -20.44 7.04 -20.33
N ARG A 108 -20.49 6.22 -19.27
CA ARG A 108 -21.52 5.20 -19.09
C ARG A 108 -22.63 5.74 -18.21
N GLU A 109 -23.88 5.45 -18.57
CA GLU A 109 -25.03 5.88 -17.78
C GLU A 109 -25.03 5.24 -16.39
N TYR A 110 -24.75 3.93 -16.31
CA TYR A 110 -24.61 3.22 -15.05
C TYR A 110 -23.44 2.25 -15.09
N VAL A 111 -22.65 2.22 -14.02
CA VAL A 111 -21.62 1.22 -13.76
C VAL A 111 -21.74 0.75 -12.32
N THR A 112 -21.73 -0.55 -12.09
CA THR A 112 -21.90 -1.12 -10.75
C THR A 112 -20.62 -1.79 -10.27
N GLN A 113 -20.30 -1.61 -9.00
CA GLN A 113 -19.39 -2.46 -8.24
C GLN A 113 -20.25 -3.26 -7.28
N LYS A 114 -20.20 -4.60 -7.31
CA LYS A 114 -21.12 -5.44 -6.51
C LYS A 114 -20.34 -6.40 -5.63
N ARG A 115 -20.21 -6.05 -4.35
CA ARG A 115 -19.53 -6.86 -3.33
C ARG A 115 -18.10 -7.21 -3.76
N GLU A 116 -17.42 -6.26 -4.39
CA GLU A 116 -16.05 -6.39 -4.87
C GLU A 116 -15.16 -5.41 -4.11
N SER A 117 -13.88 -5.74 -3.96
CA SER A 117 -12.91 -4.79 -3.43
C SER A 117 -12.68 -3.65 -4.42
N ASP A 118 -12.24 -2.50 -3.91
CA ASP A 118 -11.88 -1.40 -4.80
C ASP A 118 -10.69 -1.79 -5.71
N CYS A 119 -9.83 -2.72 -5.27
CA CYS A 119 -8.75 -3.27 -6.08
C CYS A 119 -9.27 -4.14 -7.24
N ASP A 120 -10.29 -4.98 -7.00
CA ASP A 120 -10.85 -5.84 -8.06
C ASP A 120 -11.49 -5.00 -9.18
N ARG A 121 -12.10 -3.88 -8.81
CA ARG A 121 -12.66 -2.93 -9.78
C ARG A 121 -11.60 -2.30 -10.70
N LEU A 122 -10.34 -2.19 -10.25
CA LEU A 122 -9.22 -1.72 -11.07
C LEU A 122 -8.69 -2.77 -12.06
N ARG A 123 -8.97 -4.06 -11.83
CA ARG A 123 -8.44 -5.16 -12.64
C ARG A 123 -9.27 -5.48 -13.90
N LEU A 124 -10.43 -4.84 -14.06
CA LEU A 124 -11.43 -5.06 -15.11
C LEU A 124 -11.64 -3.81 -15.95
#